data_AF-A0A2Z6FAT8-F1
#
_entry.id   AF-A0A2Z6FAT8-F1
#
_cell.length_a   1.000
_cell.length_b   1.000
_cell.length_c   1.000
_cell.angle_alpha   90.00
_cell.angle_beta   90.00
_cell.angle_gamma   90.00
#
_symmetry.space_group_name_H-M   'P 1'
#
loop_
_entity.id
_entity.type
_entity.pdbx_description
1 polymer ?
#
loop_
_entity_poly.entity_id
_entity_poly.type
_entity_poly.pdbx_seq_one_letter_code
_entity_poly.pdbx_strand_id
1 'polypeptide(L)'
;MKSNAFDVMGKVAWLWACSPLHKKWPLSVFAINVIPAIQTNQFALLIKDELPVAFCSWASLDLECEVKYINDVTSLYAKDWMSGERKWFIDWIAPFGHNMELYKYMRKKYPYELFRAIRLDESSKTGKIAEFHGGGIDKKLASKIFRQYHHELMSEVKNRQDFNFNIEKEN
;
A
#
# COMPACT_ATOMS: atom_id res chain seq x y z
N MET A 1 -9.50 -16.42 16.06
CA MET A 1 -8.88 -15.59 17.12
C MET A 1 -8.62 -14.21 16.53
N LYS A 2 -9.14 -13.13 17.14
CA LYS A 2 -8.61 -11.80 16.84
C LYS A 2 -7.14 -11.85 17.24
N SER A 3 -6.22 -11.74 16.30
CA SER A 3 -4.79 -11.61 16.64
C SER A 3 -4.65 -10.45 17.62
N ASN A 4 -3.89 -10.65 18.69
CA ASN A 4 -3.63 -9.58 19.64
C ASN A 4 -2.97 -8.42 18.87
N ALA A 5 -3.57 -7.23 18.90
CA ALA A 5 -3.09 -6.08 18.14
C ALA A 5 -1.60 -5.77 18.44
N PHE A 6 -1.18 -5.95 19.70
CA PHE A 6 0.21 -5.76 20.10
C PHE A 6 1.15 -6.84 19.56
N ASP A 7 0.67 -8.08 19.44
CA ASP A 7 1.45 -9.18 18.85
C ASP A 7 1.69 -8.93 17.35
N VAL A 8 0.65 -8.53 16.61
CA VAL A 8 0.80 -8.15 15.20
C VAL A 8 1.75 -6.97 15.07
N MET A 9 1.56 -5.93 15.88
CA MET A 9 2.42 -4.76 15.87
C MET A 9 3.89 -5.10 16.15
N GLY A 10 4.16 -5.95 17.14
CA GLY A 10 5.52 -6.42 17.44
C GLY A 10 6.16 -7.17 16.28
N LYS A 11 5.39 -8.06 15.63
CA LYS A 11 5.84 -8.81 14.43
C LYS A 11 6.16 -7.88 13.26
N VAL A 12 5.33 -6.86 13.02
CA VAL A 12 5.56 -5.88 11.95
C VAL A 12 6.75 -4.97 12.28
N ALA A 13 6.89 -4.53 13.53
CA ALA A 13 8.04 -3.74 13.98
C ALA A 13 9.37 -4.48 13.78
N TRP A 14 9.38 -5.79 14.06
CA TRP A 14 10.54 -6.63 13.79
C TRP A 14 10.87 -6.71 12.29
N LEU A 15 9.85 -6.87 11.42
CA LEU A 15 10.04 -6.84 9.96
C LEU A 15 10.58 -5.48 9.48
N TRP A 16 10.11 -4.37 10.04
CA TRP A 16 10.65 -3.02 9.75
C TRP A 16 12.13 -2.93 10.13
N ALA A 17 12.49 -3.38 11.32
CA ALA A 17 13.87 -3.37 11.81
C ALA A 17 14.81 -4.20 10.91
N CYS A 18 14.32 -5.29 10.31
CA CYS A 18 15.08 -6.11 9.37
C CYS A 18 15.13 -5.55 7.93
N SER A 19 14.31 -4.55 7.58
CA SER A 19 14.29 -3.96 6.24
C SER A 19 15.27 -2.80 6.10
N PRO A 20 16.20 -2.78 5.12
CA PRO A 20 17.14 -1.68 4.95
C PRO A 20 16.52 -0.29 4.77
N LEU A 21 15.32 -0.25 4.18
CA LEU A 21 14.53 0.97 3.99
C LEU A 21 13.78 1.36 5.28
N HIS A 22 12.89 0.49 5.75
CA HIS A 22 11.96 0.80 6.84
C HIS A 22 12.65 0.98 8.19
N LYS A 23 13.81 0.37 8.43
CA LYS A 23 14.56 0.52 9.70
C LYS A 23 14.99 1.97 10.00
N LYS A 24 14.97 2.84 8.99
CA LYS A 24 15.32 4.26 9.12
C LYS A 24 14.10 5.15 9.35
N TRP A 25 12.89 4.62 9.20
CA TRP A 25 11.67 5.41 9.34
C TRP A 25 11.33 5.62 10.81
N PRO A 26 10.77 6.79 11.18
CA PRO A 26 10.44 7.10 12.56
C PRO A 26 9.24 6.28 13.05
N LEU A 27 9.15 6.09 14.37
CA LEU A 27 8.03 5.39 15.02
C LEU A 27 6.68 6.04 14.73
N SER A 28 6.64 7.36 14.49
CA SER A 28 5.42 8.07 14.08
C SER A 28 4.86 7.55 12.75
N VAL A 29 5.72 7.30 11.75
CA VAL A 29 5.30 6.73 10.45
C VAL A 29 4.85 5.27 10.64
N PHE A 30 5.54 4.51 11.48
CA PHE A 30 5.09 3.16 11.86
C PHE A 30 3.67 3.18 12.46
N ALA A 31 3.39 4.11 13.38
CA ALA A 31 2.08 4.24 14.00
C ALA A 31 0.99 4.61 12.98
N ILE A 32 1.28 5.58 12.10
CA ILE A 32 0.36 6.03 11.04
C ILE A 32 0.03 4.89 10.06
N ASN A 33 1.01 4.06 9.72
CA ASN A 33 0.81 2.97 8.75
C ASN A 33 0.20 1.72 9.38
N VAL A 34 0.67 1.30 10.55
CA VAL A 34 0.39 -0.05 11.08
C VAL A 34 -0.86 -0.08 11.97
N ILE A 35 -1.13 0.97 12.76
CA ILE A 35 -2.30 0.99 13.64
C ILE A 35 -3.61 0.88 12.83
N PRO A 36 -3.83 1.71 11.79
CA PRO A 36 -5.07 1.62 11.03
C PRO A 36 -5.18 0.31 10.23
N ALA A 37 -4.07 -0.24 9.74
CA ALA A 37 -4.05 -1.55 9.09
C ALA A 37 -4.62 -2.64 9.98
N ILE A 38 -4.20 -2.67 11.26
CA ILE A 38 -4.67 -3.64 12.24
C ILE A 38 -6.13 -3.37 12.60
N GLN A 39 -6.51 -2.11 12.85
CA GLN A 39 -7.87 -1.73 13.23
C GLN A 39 -8.90 -2.07 12.16
N THR A 40 -8.54 -1.88 10.88
CA THR A 40 -9.41 -2.15 9.72
C THR A 40 -9.25 -3.59 9.19
N ASN A 41 -8.32 -4.36 9.75
CA ASN A 41 -7.95 -5.70 9.27
C ASN A 41 -7.54 -5.72 7.77
N GLN A 42 -6.99 -4.61 7.27
CA GLN A 42 -6.51 -4.45 5.89
C GLN A 42 -5.00 -4.70 5.81
N PHE A 43 -4.59 -5.92 6.18
CA PHE A 43 -3.21 -6.38 6.08
C PHE A 43 -3.10 -7.87 5.79
N ALA A 44 -1.92 -8.28 5.34
CA ALA A 44 -1.48 -9.66 5.28
C ALA A 44 -0.13 -9.79 5.97
N LEU A 45 -0.01 -10.79 6.84
CA LEU A 45 1.23 -11.14 7.54
C LEU A 45 1.51 -12.62 7.28
N LEU A 46 2.64 -12.91 6.65
CA LEU A 46 3.10 -14.27 6.42
C LEU A 46 4.02 -14.68 7.57
N ILE A 47 3.72 -15.84 8.15
CA ILE A 47 4.52 -16.48 9.20
C ILE A 47 5.09 -17.78 8.63
N LYS A 48 6.37 -18.04 8.88
CA LYS A 48 7.06 -19.29 8.55
C LYS A 48 7.95 -19.68 9.72
N ASP A 49 7.87 -20.93 10.16
CA ASP A 49 8.62 -21.44 11.31
C ASP A 49 8.46 -20.53 12.54
N GLU A 50 7.22 -20.12 12.82
CA GLU A 50 6.83 -19.19 13.91
C GLU A 50 7.38 -17.74 13.81
N LEU A 51 8.13 -17.42 12.75
CA LEU A 51 8.67 -16.08 12.53
C LEU A 51 7.90 -15.34 11.42
N PRO A 52 7.64 -14.02 11.58
CA PRO A 52 7.11 -13.23 10.49
C PRO A 52 8.14 -13.15 9.36
N VAL A 53 7.72 -13.30 8.10
CA VAL A 53 8.65 -13.27 6.95
C VAL A 53 8.29 -12.22 5.91
N ALA A 54 7.02 -11.82 5.87
CA ALA A 54 6.55 -10.77 4.97
C ALA A 54 5.28 -10.11 5.52
N PHE A 55 5.09 -8.84 5.21
CA PHE A 55 3.93 -8.03 5.57
C PHE A 55 3.55 -7.10 4.42
N CYS A 56 2.25 -6.95 4.18
CA CYS A 56 1.73 -5.78 3.47
C CYS A 56 0.46 -5.27 4.13
N SER A 57 0.20 -3.98 3.95
CA SER A 57 -1.02 -3.29 4.38
C SER A 57 -1.60 -2.51 3.21
N TRP A 58 -2.91 -2.26 3.23
CA TRP A 58 -3.54 -1.42 2.22
C TRP A 58 -4.62 -0.51 2.80
N ALA A 59 -4.79 0.65 2.20
CA ALA A 59 -5.93 1.55 2.43
C ALA A 59 -6.88 1.48 1.24
N SER A 60 -8.18 1.53 1.48
CA SER A 60 -9.24 1.57 0.46
C SER A 60 -9.78 3.00 0.41
N LEU A 61 -9.34 3.77 -0.59
CA LEU A 61 -9.52 5.22 -0.64
C LEU A 61 -10.63 5.64 -1.61
N ASP A 62 -11.29 6.76 -1.32
CA ASP A 62 -11.95 7.57 -2.33
C ASP A 62 -10.93 8.40 -3.13
N LEU A 63 -11.39 9.13 -4.14
CA LEU A 63 -10.51 9.93 -5.01
C LEU A 63 -9.84 11.08 -4.25
N GLU A 64 -10.53 11.70 -3.29
CA GLU A 64 -10.00 12.83 -2.52
C GLU A 64 -8.85 12.38 -1.60
N CYS A 65 -9.06 11.29 -0.86
CA CYS A 65 -8.05 10.69 0.01
C CYS A 65 -6.87 10.13 -0.80
N GLU A 66 -7.12 9.60 -2.01
CA GLU A 66 -6.04 9.18 -2.92
C GLU A 66 -5.16 10.36 -3.33
N VAL A 67 -5.74 11.48 -3.76
CA VAL A 67 -4.96 12.67 -4.15
C VAL A 67 -4.14 13.19 -2.98
N LYS A 68 -4.75 13.23 -1.79
CA LYS A 68 -4.08 13.61 -0.54
C LYS A 68 -2.89 12.68 -0.24
N TYR A 69 -3.09 11.36 -0.33
CA TYR A 69 -2.05 10.35 -0.09
C TYR A 69 -0.89 10.43 -1.09
N ILE A 70 -1.18 10.65 -2.37
CA ILE A 70 -0.12 10.76 -3.39
C ILE A 70 0.67 12.07 -3.21
N ASN A 71 0.02 13.14 -2.76
CA ASN A 71 0.71 14.40 -2.48
C ASN A 71 1.59 14.32 -1.22
N ASP A 72 1.17 13.57 -0.21
CA ASP A 72 1.92 13.29 1.01
C ASP A 72 1.57 11.89 1.53
N VAL A 73 2.53 10.96 1.41
CA VAL A 73 2.37 9.55 1.78
C VAL A 73 2.19 9.33 3.28
N THR A 74 2.39 10.35 4.11
CA THR A 74 2.18 10.33 5.56
C THR A 74 0.86 10.97 6.00
N SER A 75 0.06 11.45 5.04
CA SER A 75 -1.12 12.28 5.32
C SER A 75 -2.37 11.50 5.75
N LEU A 76 -2.40 10.17 5.57
CA LEU A 76 -3.56 9.34 5.87
C LEU A 76 -3.76 9.16 7.38
N TYR A 77 -5.00 9.32 7.83
CA TYR A 77 -5.42 8.99 9.20
C TYR A 77 -6.37 7.79 9.20
N ALA A 78 -6.64 7.21 10.37
CA ALA A 78 -7.46 6.00 10.50
C ALA A 78 -8.83 6.07 9.79
N LYS A 79 -9.48 7.25 9.78
CA LYS A 79 -10.76 7.45 9.08
C LYS A 79 -10.65 7.35 7.55
N ASP A 80 -9.48 7.61 7.00
CA ASP A 80 -9.25 7.65 5.54
C ASP A 80 -9.05 6.23 4.97
N TRP A 81 -8.70 5.24 5.80
CA TRP A 81 -8.33 3.88 5.36
C TRP A 81 -9.45 3.07 4.70
N MET A 82 -10.70 3.48 4.89
CA MET A 82 -11.90 2.84 4.33
C MET A 82 -12.84 3.89 3.71
N SER A 83 -12.29 4.95 3.11
CA SER A 83 -13.09 6.03 2.50
C SER A 83 -13.70 5.64 1.15
N GLY A 84 -13.19 4.61 0.48
CA GLY A 84 -13.71 4.16 -0.81
C GLY A 84 -13.14 2.83 -1.29
N GLU A 85 -13.14 2.60 -2.61
CA GLU A 85 -12.80 1.31 -3.22
C GLU A 85 -11.41 1.25 -3.86
N ARG A 86 -10.68 2.36 -3.88
CA ARG A 86 -9.42 2.50 -4.63
C ARG A 86 -8.26 2.05 -3.72
N LYS A 87 -7.86 0.79 -3.84
CA LYS A 87 -6.89 0.19 -2.91
C LYS A 87 -5.45 0.58 -3.22
N TRP A 88 -4.73 1.01 -2.18
CA TRP A 88 -3.32 1.37 -2.23
C TRP A 88 -2.53 0.57 -1.19
N PHE A 89 -1.46 -0.09 -1.60
CA PHE A 89 -0.49 -0.65 -0.66
C PHE A 89 0.22 0.48 0.07
N ILE A 90 0.13 0.46 1.40
CA ILE A 90 0.78 1.44 2.28
C ILE A 90 2.17 0.94 2.66
N ASP A 91 2.26 -0.33 3.10
CA ASP A 91 3.53 -1.01 3.30
C ASP A 91 3.63 -2.28 2.46
N TRP A 92 4.84 -2.57 1.99
CA TRP A 92 5.20 -3.85 1.38
C TRP A 92 6.60 -4.26 1.82
N ILE A 93 6.68 -5.29 2.68
CA ILE A 93 7.88 -5.60 3.46
C ILE A 93 8.15 -7.10 3.38
N ALA A 94 9.28 -7.48 2.78
CA ALA A 94 9.72 -8.88 2.70
C ALA A 94 11.26 -8.98 2.80
N PRO A 95 11.84 -8.63 3.96
CA PRO A 95 13.29 -8.40 4.11
C PRO A 95 14.15 -9.66 3.88
N PHE A 96 13.55 -10.86 3.94
CA PHE A 96 14.27 -12.12 3.77
C PHE A 96 14.01 -12.80 2.41
N GLY A 97 13.54 -12.05 1.40
CA GLY A 97 13.36 -12.57 0.04
C GLY A 97 11.98 -13.16 -0.28
N HIS A 98 11.02 -13.08 0.65
CA HIS A 98 9.67 -13.65 0.50
C HIS A 98 8.70 -12.78 -0.33
N ASN A 99 9.23 -11.86 -1.15
CA ASN A 99 8.45 -10.94 -1.98
C ASN A 99 7.47 -11.67 -2.91
N MET A 100 7.96 -12.70 -3.61
CA MET A 100 7.15 -13.46 -4.55
C MET A 100 6.08 -14.32 -3.86
N GLU A 101 6.37 -14.79 -2.65
CA GLU A 101 5.38 -15.53 -1.84
C GLU A 101 4.25 -14.60 -1.40
N LEU A 102 4.57 -13.40 -0.91
CA LEU A 102 3.57 -12.40 -0.56
C LEU A 102 2.73 -11.98 -1.77
N TYR A 103 3.36 -11.76 -2.93
CA TYR A 103 2.67 -11.47 -4.18
C TYR A 103 1.70 -12.59 -4.60
N LYS A 104 2.14 -13.85 -4.60
CA LYS A 104 1.28 -15.00 -4.92
C LYS A 104 0.15 -15.16 -3.90
N TYR A 105 0.44 -14.96 -2.61
CA TYR A 105 -0.55 -14.98 -1.55
C TYR A 105 -1.66 -13.95 -1.81
N MET A 106 -1.28 -12.69 -2.07
CA MET A 106 -2.24 -11.61 -2.34
C MET A 106 -3.08 -11.90 -3.58
N ARG A 107 -2.45 -12.35 -4.68
CA ARG A 107 -3.18 -12.72 -5.91
C ARG A 107 -4.19 -13.85 -5.71
N LYS A 108 -3.88 -14.81 -4.84
CA LYS A 108 -4.76 -15.95 -4.54
C LYS A 108 -5.88 -15.57 -3.57
N LYS A 109 -5.55 -14.83 -2.51
CA LYS A 109 -6.50 -14.47 -1.44
C LYS A 109 -7.48 -13.39 -1.88
N TYR A 110 -7.03 -12.46 -2.72
CA TYR A 110 -7.82 -11.34 -3.22
C TYR A 110 -7.92 -11.42 -4.75
N PRO A 111 -8.58 -12.45 -5.29
CA PRO A 111 -8.53 -12.78 -6.72
C PRO A 111 -9.22 -11.75 -7.61
N TYR A 112 -10.14 -10.95 -7.07
CA TYR A 112 -10.91 -9.95 -7.83
C TYR A 112 -10.63 -8.51 -7.40
N GLU A 113 -9.56 -8.30 -6.64
CA GLU A 113 -9.16 -6.97 -6.19
C GLU A 113 -8.08 -6.34 -7.09
N LEU A 114 -8.07 -5.02 -7.13
CA LEU A 114 -7.03 -4.21 -7.77
C LEU A 114 -6.35 -3.37 -6.70
N PHE A 115 -5.03 -3.29 -6.76
CA PHE A 115 -4.21 -2.48 -5.86
C PHE A 115 -3.24 -1.63 -6.68
N ARG A 116 -2.88 -0.47 -6.14
CA ARG A 116 -1.74 0.33 -6.61
C ARG A 116 -0.72 0.54 -5.50
N ALA A 117 0.50 0.90 -5.85
CA ALA A 117 1.50 1.36 -4.90
C ALA A 117 2.23 2.55 -5.50
N ILE A 118 2.70 3.48 -4.67
CA ILE A 118 3.56 4.58 -5.10
C ILE A 118 4.97 4.36 -4.59
N ARG A 119 5.95 4.56 -5.48
CA ARG A 119 7.37 4.64 -5.14
C ARG A 119 7.84 6.06 -5.41
N LEU A 120 8.16 6.77 -4.34
CA LEU A 120 8.80 8.08 -4.44
C LEU A 120 10.29 7.87 -4.68
N ASP A 121 10.83 8.55 -5.67
CA ASP A 121 12.27 8.69 -5.83
C ASP A 121 12.74 9.81 -4.91
N GLU A 122 13.64 9.55 -3.97
CA GLU A 122 14.14 10.59 -3.06
C GLU A 122 14.94 11.68 -3.79
N SER A 123 15.46 11.36 -4.98
CA SER A 123 16.28 12.28 -5.80
C SER A 123 15.47 13.13 -6.77
N SER A 124 14.23 12.75 -7.07
CA SER A 124 13.35 13.47 -7.99
C SER A 124 11.97 13.70 -7.37
N LYS A 125 11.29 14.81 -7.70
CA LYS A 125 9.90 15.01 -7.27
C LYS A 125 8.91 14.13 -8.06
N THR A 126 9.30 12.89 -8.39
CA THR A 126 8.54 11.98 -9.24
C THR A 126 8.14 10.74 -8.45
N GLY A 127 6.84 10.45 -8.43
CA GLY A 127 6.27 9.22 -7.92
C GLY A 127 5.93 8.25 -9.06
N LYS A 128 6.36 7.00 -8.94
CA LYS A 128 5.98 5.93 -9.87
C LYS A 128 4.86 5.09 -9.30
N ILE A 129 3.77 4.95 -10.05
CA ILE A 129 2.62 4.13 -9.68
C ILE A 129 2.79 2.73 -10.27
N ALA A 130 2.84 1.74 -9.40
CA ALA A 130 2.78 0.33 -9.73
C ALA A 130 1.33 -0.18 -9.65
N GLU A 131 0.96 -1.10 -10.55
CA GLU A 131 -0.39 -1.66 -10.66
C GLU A 131 -0.38 -3.17 -10.41
N PHE A 132 -1.25 -3.66 -9.52
CA PHE A 132 -1.34 -5.06 -9.12
C PHE A 132 -2.78 -5.55 -9.14
N HIS A 133 -3.03 -6.72 -9.73
CA HIS A 133 -4.38 -7.29 -9.77
C HIS A 133 -4.41 -8.73 -9.28
N GLY A 134 -5.56 -9.11 -8.72
CA GLY A 134 -5.85 -10.47 -8.29
C GLY A 134 -5.76 -11.51 -9.42
N GLY A 135 -5.60 -12.78 -9.04
CA GLY A 135 -5.45 -13.87 -10.00
C GLY A 135 -6.70 -14.18 -10.85
N GLY A 136 -7.87 -13.73 -10.41
CA GLY A 136 -9.15 -13.94 -11.09
C GLY A 136 -9.56 -12.81 -12.05
N ILE A 137 -8.79 -11.72 -12.16
CA ILE A 137 -9.07 -10.64 -13.11
C ILE A 137 -8.27 -10.86 -14.39
N ASP A 138 -8.96 -10.82 -15.53
CA ASP A 138 -8.32 -10.79 -16.85
C ASP A 138 -7.43 -9.53 -17.00
N LYS A 139 -6.26 -9.70 -17.64
CA LYS A 139 -5.29 -8.61 -17.80
C LYS A 139 -5.84 -7.41 -18.58
N LYS A 140 -6.69 -7.63 -19.60
CA LYS A 140 -7.28 -6.52 -20.38
C LYS A 140 -8.30 -5.77 -19.56
N LEU A 141 -9.10 -6.48 -18.76
CA LEU A 141 -10.04 -5.87 -17.83
C LEU A 141 -9.30 -5.04 -16.77
N ALA A 142 -8.28 -5.60 -16.12
CA ALA A 142 -7.47 -4.88 -15.14
C ALA A 142 -6.86 -3.60 -15.75
N SER A 143 -6.24 -3.71 -16.94
CA SER A 143 -5.68 -2.57 -17.66
C SER A 143 -6.72 -1.50 -18.02
N LYS A 144 -7.96 -1.88 -18.33
CA LYS A 144 -9.05 -0.93 -18.57
C LYS A 144 -9.39 -0.16 -17.28
N ILE A 145 -9.56 -0.85 -16.17
CA ILE A 145 -9.89 -0.25 -14.87
C ILE A 145 -8.76 0.67 -14.39
N PHE A 146 -7.50 0.24 -14.49
CA PHE A 146 -6.37 1.08 -14.11
C PHE A 146 -6.20 2.33 -14.97
N ARG A 147 -6.51 2.26 -16.27
CA ARG A 147 -6.55 3.45 -17.13
C ARG A 147 -7.63 4.44 -16.68
N GLN A 148 -8.81 3.95 -16.32
CA GLN A 148 -9.87 4.79 -15.78
C GLN A 148 -9.43 5.44 -14.46
N TYR A 149 -8.91 4.67 -13.50
CA TYR A 149 -8.42 5.20 -12.23
C TYR A 149 -7.34 6.27 -12.42
N HIS A 150 -6.40 6.05 -13.32
CA HIS A 150 -5.35 7.01 -13.61
C HIS A 150 -5.89 8.28 -14.28
N HIS A 151 -6.86 8.16 -15.20
CA HIS A 151 -7.49 9.32 -15.82
C HIS A 151 -8.23 10.19 -14.80
N GLU A 152 -9.04 9.58 -13.94
CA GLU A 152 -9.74 10.28 -12.85
C GLU A 152 -8.74 10.98 -11.90
N LEU A 153 -7.69 10.28 -11.49
CA LEU A 153 -6.62 10.84 -10.65
C LEU A 153 -5.96 12.05 -11.30
N MET A 154 -5.49 11.93 -12.53
CA MET A 154 -4.80 13.02 -13.22
C MET A 154 -5.72 14.19 -13.51
N SER A 155 -7.02 13.97 -13.64
CA SER A 155 -8.01 15.03 -13.81
C SER A 155 -8.19 15.83 -12.53
N GLU A 156 -8.29 15.15 -11.38
CA GLU A 156 -8.39 15.80 -10.07
C GLU A 156 -7.09 16.52 -9.68
N VAL A 157 -5.92 15.90 -9.91
CA VAL A 157 -4.61 16.50 -9.64
C VAL A 157 -4.42 17.82 -10.41
N LYS A 158 -4.86 17.89 -11.68
CA LYS A 158 -4.77 19.12 -12.48
C LYS A 158 -5.62 20.27 -11.93
N ASN A 159 -6.67 19.97 -11.16
CA ASN A 159 -7.53 20.98 -10.54
C ASN A 159 -6.97 21.48 -9.19
N ARG A 160 -5.91 20.85 -8.67
CA ARG A 160 -5.28 21.19 -7.39
C ARG A 160 -4.10 22.13 -7.60
N GLN A 161 -4.11 23.27 -6.92
CA GLN A 161 -3.01 24.25 -6.96
C GLN A 161 -1.86 23.88 -6.01
N ASP A 162 -2.11 22.99 -5.05
CA ASP A 162 -1.22 22.58 -3.95
C ASP A 162 -0.53 21.22 -4.18
N PHE A 163 -0.57 20.69 -5.41
CA PHE A 163 0.03 19.41 -5.75
C PHE A 163 1.53 19.53 -6.06
N ASN A 164 2.37 18.78 -5.35
CA ASN A 164 3.82 18.99 -5.32
C ASN A 164 4.65 17.99 -6.12
N PHE A 165 4.03 16.95 -6.70
CA PHE A 165 4.72 15.83 -7.34
C PHE A 165 4.37 15.66 -8.82
N ASN A 166 5.30 15.09 -9.57
CA ASN A 166 5.02 14.51 -10.89
C ASN A 166 4.66 13.03 -10.72
N ILE A 167 3.63 12.57 -11.42
CA ILE A 167 3.18 11.18 -11.35
C ILE A 167 3.47 10.48 -12.68
N GLU A 168 4.19 9.38 -12.61
CA GLU A 168 4.45 8.50 -13.75
C GLU A 168 3.89 7.09 -13.48
N LYS A 169 3.59 6.35 -14.54
CA LYS A 169 3.33 4.91 -14.42
C LYS A 169 4.66 4.16 -14.42
N GLU A 170 4.79 3.15 -13.56
CA GLU A 170 5.90 2.21 -13.65
C GLU A 170 5.72 1.36 -14.92
N ASN A 171 6.76 1.28 -15.76
CA ASN A 171 6.75 0.53 -17.02
C ASN A 171 6.70 -0.99 -16.82
#